data_AF-A0A7V8WWQ2-F1
#
_entry.id   AF-A0A7V8WWQ2-F1
#
_cell.length_a   1.000
_cell.length_b   1.000
_cell.length_c   1.000
_cell.angle_alpha   90.00
_cell.angle_beta   90.00
_cell.angle_gamma   90.00
#
_symmetry.space_group_name_H-M   'P 1'
#
loop_
_entity.id
_entity.type
_entity.pdbx_description
1 polymer ?
#
loop_
_entity_poly.entity_id
_entity_poly.type
_entity_poly.pdbx_seq_one_letter_code
_entity_poly.pdbx_strand_id
1 'polypeptide(L)'
;MEVDASSSIGERRVASAESLPFADREVVGYRAERLYQHLADPVACAAEALRILRSGGRLVLVDQDWDALVVDADDHDLTCRILRSFVGWGLEPLDRSPLQEPPARRRD
;
A
#
# COMPACT_ATOMS: atom_id res chain seq x y z
N MET A 1 21.53 23.97 19.11
CA MET A 1 21.84 23.29 17.84
C MET A 1 20.62 23.49 16.97
N GLU A 2 20.67 24.51 16.13
CA GLU A 2 19.56 24.97 15.30
C GLU A 2 19.67 24.22 13.97
N VAL A 3 18.67 23.39 13.67
CA VAL A 3 18.65 22.60 12.44
C VAL A 3 18.03 23.47 11.36
N ASP A 4 18.84 23.88 10.40
CA ASP A 4 18.41 24.65 9.24
C ASP A 4 17.41 23.83 8.40
N ALA A 5 16.16 24.28 8.37
CA ALA A 5 15.05 23.66 7.65
C ALA A 5 15.07 23.94 6.13
N SER A 6 16.17 24.47 5.58
CA SER A 6 16.29 24.87 4.16
C SER A 6 16.61 23.72 3.18
N SER A 7 16.67 22.46 3.63
CA SER A 7 16.68 21.31 2.71
C SER A 7 15.24 20.96 2.33
N SER A 8 14.74 21.51 1.23
CA SER A 8 13.36 21.29 0.76
C SER A 8 13.00 19.79 0.69
N ILE A 9 12.18 19.35 1.64
CA ILE A 9 11.68 17.98 1.78
C ILE A 9 10.51 17.78 0.81
N GLY A 10 10.75 17.91 -0.50
CA GLY A 10 9.76 17.71 -1.55
C GLY A 10 8.56 18.67 -1.56
N GLU A 11 7.77 18.60 -2.62
CA GLU A 11 6.51 19.33 -2.75
C GLU A 11 5.35 18.50 -2.18
N ARG A 12 4.41 19.15 -1.48
CA ARG A 12 3.19 18.52 -0.94
C ARG A 12 1.96 19.07 -1.64
N ARG A 13 1.07 18.19 -2.07
CA ARG A 13 -0.22 18.54 -2.69
C ARG A 13 -1.32 17.71 -2.05
N VAL A 14 -2.48 18.33 -1.87
CA VAL A 14 -3.70 17.62 -1.45
C VAL A 14 -4.44 17.20 -2.71
N ALA A 15 -4.78 15.91 -2.81
CA ALA A 15 -5.52 15.34 -3.94
C ALA A 15 -6.23 14.05 -3.54
N SER A 16 -7.20 13.61 -4.36
CA SER A 16 -7.77 12.28 -4.25
C SER A 16 -6.82 11.24 -4.85
N ALA A 17 -6.80 10.02 -4.30
CA ALA A 17 -6.07 8.90 -4.90
C ALA A 17 -6.67 8.44 -6.24
N GLU A 18 -7.94 8.77 -6.50
CA GLU A 18 -8.64 8.51 -7.77
C GLU A 18 -8.28 9.54 -8.85
N SER A 19 -7.67 10.68 -8.48
CA SER A 19 -7.33 11.76 -9.42
C SER A 19 -6.07 12.49 -8.95
N LEU A 20 -4.92 11.94 -9.33
CA LEU A 20 -3.62 12.46 -8.97
C LEU A 20 -3.23 13.63 -9.88
N PRO A 21 -2.65 14.71 -9.33
CA PRO A 21 -2.35 15.95 -10.05
C PRO A 21 -1.03 15.82 -10.83
N PHE A 22 -0.94 14.77 -11.65
CA PHE A 22 0.17 14.46 -12.52
C PHE A 22 -0.36 14.05 -13.89
N ALA A 23 0.36 14.43 -14.94
CA ALA A 23 0.10 13.99 -16.30
C ALA A 23 0.40 12.48 -16.45
N ASP A 24 -0.11 11.93 -17.55
CA ASP A 24 0.20 10.57 -17.93
C ASP A 24 1.72 10.39 -18.05
N ARG A 25 2.24 9.35 -17.41
CA ARG A 25 3.66 8.97 -17.45
C ARG A 25 4.60 10.08 -16.96
N GLU A 26 4.15 10.92 -16.04
CA GLU A 26 4.97 11.97 -15.47
C GLU A 26 6.00 11.43 -14.47
N VAL A 27 5.60 10.47 -13.61
CA VAL A 27 6.42 10.04 -12.45
C VAL A 27 7.22 8.78 -12.73
N VAL A 28 8.44 8.71 -12.19
CA VAL A 28 9.32 7.52 -12.30
C VAL A 28 9.01 6.44 -11.27
N GLY A 29 8.34 6.82 -10.18
CA GLY A 29 8.00 5.92 -9.09
C GLY A 29 6.74 6.37 -8.36
N TYR A 30 6.03 5.40 -7.83
CA TYR A 30 4.86 5.59 -6.97
C TYR A 30 5.05 4.76 -5.70
N ARG A 31 4.90 5.39 -4.54
CA ARG A 31 4.89 4.72 -3.24
C ARG A 31 3.62 5.09 -2.52
N ALA A 32 2.91 4.08 -2.05
CA ALA A 32 1.83 4.26 -1.10
C ALA A 32 2.06 3.33 0.09
N GLU A 33 1.87 3.87 1.29
CA GLU A 33 2.02 3.14 2.54
C GLU A 33 0.74 3.30 3.35
N ARG A 34 0.12 2.18 3.74
CA ARG A 34 -1.14 2.11 4.49
C ARG A 34 -2.28 2.95 3.87
N LEU A 35 -2.35 2.99 2.53
CA LEU A 35 -3.38 3.74 1.81
C LEU A 35 -4.50 2.82 1.31
N TYR A 36 -4.14 1.70 0.66
CA TYR A 36 -5.07 0.94 -0.17
C TYR A 36 -6.17 0.25 0.63
N GLN A 37 -5.90 -0.13 1.88
CA GLN A 37 -6.91 -0.67 2.81
C GLN A 37 -8.05 0.31 3.16
N HIS A 38 -7.88 1.61 2.90
CA HIS A 38 -8.86 2.64 3.24
C HIS A 38 -9.64 3.17 2.02
N LEU A 39 -9.28 2.74 0.81
CA LEU A 39 -9.89 3.24 -0.42
C LEU A 39 -11.23 2.55 -0.67
N ALA A 40 -12.23 3.33 -1.07
CA ALA A 40 -13.53 2.79 -1.47
C ALA A 40 -13.42 1.96 -2.76
N ASP A 41 -12.60 2.40 -3.71
CA ASP A 41 -12.26 1.67 -4.93
C ASP A 41 -10.72 1.59 -5.10
N PRO A 42 -10.08 0.57 -4.50
CA PRO A 42 -8.63 0.40 -4.60
C PRO A 42 -8.17 0.07 -6.03
N VAL A 43 -9.03 -0.51 -6.88
CA VAL A 43 -8.69 -0.87 -8.26
C VAL A 43 -8.64 0.38 -9.13
N ALA A 44 -9.62 1.28 -9.02
CA ALA A 44 -9.61 2.56 -9.71
C ALA A 44 -8.38 3.40 -9.31
N CYS A 45 -8.05 3.44 -8.02
CA CYS A 45 -6.87 4.16 -7.53
C CYS A 45 -5.54 3.53 -8.01
N ALA A 46 -5.48 2.20 -8.10
CA ALA A 46 -4.32 1.53 -8.70
C ALA A 46 -4.17 1.88 -10.19
N ALA A 47 -5.28 1.94 -10.93
CA ALA A 47 -5.28 2.36 -12.33
C ALA A 47 -4.78 3.80 -12.48
N GLU A 48 -5.18 4.70 -11.58
CA GLU A 48 -4.71 6.09 -11.55
C GLU A 48 -3.21 6.19 -11.22
N ALA A 49 -2.72 5.41 -10.25
CA ALA A 49 -1.29 5.33 -9.96
C ALA A 49 -0.48 4.82 -11.16
N LEU A 50 -1.02 3.84 -11.91
CA LEU A 50 -0.40 3.32 -13.13
C LEU A 50 -0.44 4.33 -14.29
N ARG A 51 -1.49 5.16 -14.39
CA ARG A 51 -1.62 6.22 -15.40
C ARG A 51 -0.46 7.21 -15.30
N ILE A 52 -0.16 7.67 -14.08
CA ILE A 52 0.90 8.68 -13.87
C ILE A 52 2.31 8.09 -13.93
N LEU A 53 2.47 6.79 -13.68
CA LEU A 53 3.76 6.12 -13.66
C LEU A 53 4.34 6.01 -15.07
N ARG A 54 5.66 6.12 -15.25
CA ARG A 54 6.40 5.88 -16.52
C ARG A 54 6.56 4.41 -16.87
N SER A 55 6.97 4.10 -18.10
CA SER A 55 7.05 2.73 -18.60
C SER A 55 8.32 2.17 -18.03
N GLY A 56 8.24 1.03 -17.36
CA GLY A 56 9.33 0.54 -16.52
C GLY A 56 9.50 1.31 -15.20
N GLY A 57 8.61 2.25 -14.86
CA GLY A 57 8.55 2.85 -13.52
C GLY A 57 8.21 1.79 -12.46
N ARG A 58 8.43 2.13 -11.18
CA ARG A 58 8.17 1.22 -10.06
C ARG A 58 7.00 1.69 -9.21
N LEU A 59 6.07 0.78 -8.98
CA LEU A 59 4.96 0.96 -8.04
C LEU A 59 5.24 0.09 -6.81
N VAL A 60 5.24 0.70 -5.63
CA VAL A 60 5.48 0.02 -4.35
C VAL A 60 4.29 0.29 -3.44
N LEU A 61 3.52 -0.75 -3.16
CA LEU A 61 2.45 -0.73 -2.17
C LEU A 61 2.95 -1.41 -0.90
N VAL A 62 2.80 -0.74 0.23
CA VAL A 62 3.15 -1.30 1.54
C VAL A 62 1.92 -1.23 2.40
N ASP A 63 1.45 -2.38 2.86
CA ASP A 63 0.35 -2.46 3.81
C ASP A 63 0.63 -3.51 4.89
N GLN A 64 -0.21 -3.51 5.93
CA GLN A 64 -0.17 -4.51 6.99
C GLN A 64 -0.82 -5.81 6.53
N ASP A 65 -0.16 -6.92 6.81
CA ASP A 65 -0.80 -8.23 6.77
C ASP A 65 -1.65 -8.37 8.04
N TRP A 66 -2.95 -8.07 7.91
CA TRP A 66 -3.88 -8.17 9.03
C TRP A 66 -4.11 -9.61 9.50
N ASP A 67 -3.86 -10.61 8.65
CA ASP A 67 -3.90 -12.03 9.03
C ASP A 67 -2.73 -12.40 9.95
N ALA A 68 -1.61 -11.66 9.87
CA ALA A 68 -0.45 -11.83 10.73
C ALA A 68 -0.51 -11.01 12.03
N LEU A 69 -1.62 -10.30 12.31
CA LEU A 69 -1.78 -9.53 13.53
C LEU A 69 -1.93 -10.45 14.74
N VAL A 70 -0.96 -10.39 15.66
CA VAL A 70 -0.99 -11.10 16.93
C VAL A 70 -1.18 -10.08 18.05
N VAL A 71 -2.15 -10.33 18.92
CA VAL A 71 -2.42 -9.53 20.11
C VAL A 71 -2.23 -10.42 21.33
N ASP A 72 -1.37 -9.98 22.24
CA ASP A 72 -1.22 -10.60 23.55
C ASP A 72 -2.39 -10.17 24.45
N ALA A 73 -3.17 -11.14 24.92
CA ALA A 73 -4.40 -10.91 25.67
C ALA A 73 -4.75 -12.13 26.55
N ASP A 74 -5.44 -11.87 27.66
CA ASP A 74 -5.81 -12.91 28.64
C ASP A 74 -6.72 -14.01 28.05
N ASP A 75 -7.63 -13.65 27.14
CA ASP A 75 -8.51 -14.57 26.41
C ASP A 75 -8.11 -14.63 24.92
N HIS A 76 -7.20 -15.56 24.62
CA HIS A 76 -6.68 -15.79 23.28
C HIS A 76 -7.78 -16.16 22.27
N ASP A 77 -8.72 -17.04 22.66
CA ASP A 77 -9.76 -17.54 21.77
C ASP A 77 -10.76 -16.43 21.40
N LEU A 78 -11.16 -15.61 22.37
CA LEU A 78 -11.99 -14.43 22.11
C LEU A 78 -11.27 -13.43 21.20
N THR A 79 -10.00 -13.15 21.47
CA THR A 79 -9.17 -12.24 20.68
C THR A 79 -9.06 -12.70 19.23
N CYS A 80 -8.77 -13.99 19.00
CA CYS A 80 -8.74 -14.56 17.64
C CYS A 80 -10.10 -14.47 16.93
N ARG A 81 -11.22 -14.65 17.63
CA ARG A 81 -12.55 -14.47 17.01
C ARG A 81 -12.81 -13.03 16.58
N ILE A 82 -12.45 -12.06 17.42
CA ILE A 82 -12.58 -10.63 17.11
C ILE A 82 -11.72 -10.28 15.89
N LEU A 83 -10.44 -10.66 15.89
CA LEU A 83 -9.52 -10.37 14.79
C LEU A 83 -10.00 -11.00 13.48
N ARG A 84 -10.43 -12.27 13.50
CA ARG A 84 -10.99 -12.93 12.29
C ARG A 84 -12.24 -12.22 11.77
N SER A 85 -13.08 -11.65 12.65
CA SER A 85 -14.24 -10.87 12.21
C SER A 85 -13.85 -9.54 11.55
N PHE A 86 -12.72 -8.96 11.95
CA PHE A 86 -12.18 -7.73 11.35
C PHE A 86 -11.56 -7.99 9.98
N VAL A 87 -10.83 -9.11 9.83
CA VAL A 87 -10.22 -9.50 8.55
C VAL A 87 -11.24 -10.05 7.54
N GLY A 88 -12.34 -10.63 8.01
CA GLY A 88 -13.39 -11.24 7.18
C GLY A 88 -14.28 -10.28 6.37
N TRP A 89 -13.96 -8.99 6.28
CA TRP A 89 -14.67 -8.04 5.40
C TRP A 89 -14.24 -8.26 3.93
N GLY A 90 -14.87 -9.24 3.26
CA GLY A 90 -14.99 -9.28 1.79
C GLY A 90 -13.85 -9.93 0.99
N LEU A 91 -12.82 -10.47 1.64
CA LEU A 91 -11.84 -11.33 0.96
C LEU A 91 -12.24 -12.79 1.22
N GLU A 92 -12.45 -13.57 0.14
CA GLU A 92 -12.24 -15.01 0.22
C GLU A 92 -10.88 -15.27 0.88
N PRO A 93 -10.70 -16.37 1.63
CA PRO A 93 -9.40 -16.69 2.22
C PRO A 93 -8.32 -16.54 1.15
N LEU A 94 -7.39 -15.60 1.35
CA LEU A 94 -6.28 -15.43 0.44
C LEU A 94 -5.61 -16.79 0.29
N ASP A 95 -5.36 -17.19 -0.96
CA ASP A 95 -4.62 -18.41 -1.24
C ASP A 95 -3.31 -18.36 -0.45
N ARG A 96 -3.21 -19.22 0.57
CA ARG A 96 -2.05 -19.33 1.46
C ARG A 96 -0.90 -20.09 0.81
N SER A 97 -1.01 -20.39 -0.48
CA SER A 97 0.15 -20.80 -1.26
C SER A 97 1.25 -19.77 -1.07
N PRO A 98 2.51 -20.21 -0.87
CA PRO A 98 3.62 -19.28 -0.74
C PRO A 98 3.60 -18.31 -1.92
N LEU A 99 3.73 -17.01 -1.62
CA LEU A 99 3.88 -15.97 -2.64
C LEU A 99 4.87 -16.48 -3.67
N GLN A 100 4.45 -16.57 -4.94
CA GLN A 100 5.38 -16.88 -6.03
C GLN A 100 6.56 -15.93 -5.90
N GLU A 101 7.77 -16.48 -5.81
CA GLU A 101 8.95 -15.65 -5.66
C GLU A 101 8.94 -14.60 -6.78
N PRO A 102 9.10 -13.32 -6.45
CA PRO A 102 9.17 -12.29 -7.48
C PRO A 102 10.28 -12.67 -8.46
N PRO A 103 10.08 -12.49 -9.77
CA PRO A 103 11.07 -12.88 -10.76
C PRO A 103 12.41 -12.24 -10.37
N ALA A 104 13.48 -13.05 -10.40
CA ALA A 104 14.82 -12.62 -10.05
C ALA A 104 15.11 -11.28 -10.70
N ARG A 105 15.50 -10.28 -9.89
CA ARG A 105 15.81 -8.94 -10.40
C ARG A 105 16.82 -9.11 -11.53
N ARG A 106 16.46 -8.70 -12.76
CA ARG A 106 17.45 -8.50 -13.80
C ARG A 106 18.39 -7.41 -13.29
N ARG A 107 19.66 -7.76 -13.16
CA ARG A 107 20.75 -6.79 -12.98
C ARG A 107 21.13 -6.35 -14.38
N ASP A 108 20.55 -5.26 -14.84
CA ASP A 108 21.05 -4.44 -15.94
C ASP A 108 22.09 -3.43 -15.42
#